data_AF-A0A815SVB5-F1
#
_entry.id   AF-A0A815SVB5-F1
#
_cell.length_a   1.000
_cell.length_b   1.000
_cell.length_c   1.000
_cell.angle_alpha   90.00
_cell.angle_beta   90.00
_cell.angle_gamma   90.00
#
_symmetry.space_group_name_H-M   'P 1'
#
loop_
_entity.id
_entity.type
_entity.pdbx_description
1 polymer ?
#
loop_
_entity_poly.entity_id
_entity_poly.type
_entity_poly.pdbx_seq_one_letter_code
_entity_poly.pdbx_strand_id
1 'polypeptide(L)'
;NRALRAEDRSLLKPWFAYLKLLDVAIQKLPTVRKNLWRGVPIDITTNFQKGAEFTWWAMNSCSTSDNIIKNLLGPNSTLFLIEAKNGKDISSYANCPNENEVILCSGTRFRVVSDPLEQPPMHLIHLQEVTDDEEESPSIALKTMTTTLTPTTASTHTPTNVQISLILIHTDRWGNRYEGEMKDGKKHGKGHMDFANGDKYTGDYIEDNITGQGVYIYANSARYEGQWKDNKKHGKGQMDFDSSIKYIGDWIEDNRVGQGIHLCPNGDRYEGQFKDNKEHGKGQTDFVNGDKYTGHWINSDRTGQGLYIFSNGDRYEGQWKDNKRHGKGNMDFASGTKYTGDYIDNKRAGQGVCIYANGDRYESRYL
;
A
#
# COMPACT_ATOMS: atom_id res chain seq x y z
N ASN A 1 3.56 10.90 24.42
CA ASN A 1 4.78 10.75 25.24
C ASN A 1 4.73 9.65 26.29
N ARG A 2 3.88 9.69 27.35
CA ARG A 2 3.87 8.60 28.37
C ARG A 2 3.64 7.21 27.74
N ALA A 3 2.59 7.07 26.92
CA ALA A 3 2.29 5.83 26.22
C ALA A 3 3.38 5.44 25.19
N LEU A 4 3.95 6.42 24.47
CA LEU A 4 5.05 6.17 23.53
C LEU A 4 6.30 5.60 24.24
N ARG A 5 6.67 6.16 25.39
CA ARG A 5 7.80 5.66 26.21
C ARG A 5 7.55 4.31 26.85
N ALA A 6 6.30 3.94 27.08
CA ALA A 6 5.94 2.62 27.59
C ALA A 6 5.99 1.54 26.50
N GLU A 7 6.15 1.93 25.24
CA GLU A 7 6.16 1.06 24.05
C GLU A 7 4.92 0.16 23.91
N ASP A 8 3.88 0.43 24.69
CA ASP A 8 2.64 -0.33 24.71
C ASP A 8 1.63 0.30 23.75
N ARG A 9 1.43 -0.37 22.61
CA ARG A 9 0.49 0.04 21.57
C ARG A 9 -0.96 0.06 22.04
N SER A 10 -1.32 -0.72 23.07
CA SER A 10 -2.68 -0.73 23.63
C SER A 10 -3.01 0.62 24.28
N LEU A 11 -2.02 1.24 24.93
CA LEU A 11 -2.16 2.56 25.56
C LEU A 11 -2.27 3.70 24.52
N LEU A 12 -1.84 3.46 23.29
CA LEU A 12 -1.91 4.43 22.19
C LEU A 12 -3.26 4.42 21.46
N LYS A 13 -4.03 3.33 21.54
CA LYS A 13 -5.29 3.15 20.80
C LYS A 13 -6.28 4.31 20.96
N PRO A 14 -6.51 4.90 22.15
CA PRO A 14 -7.40 6.05 22.30
C PRO A 14 -6.90 7.32 21.59
N TRP A 15 -5.61 7.40 21.30
CA TRP A 15 -4.93 8.58 20.76
C TRP A 15 -4.65 8.50 19.26
N PHE A 16 -4.89 7.36 18.61
CA PHE A 16 -4.49 7.12 17.23
C PHE A 16 -4.99 8.16 16.23
N ALA A 17 -6.25 8.60 16.33
CA ALA A 17 -6.78 9.63 15.44
C ALA A 17 -5.99 10.95 15.57
N TYR A 18 -5.70 11.37 16.81
CA TYR A 18 -4.93 12.58 17.11
C TYR A 18 -3.46 12.45 16.70
N LEU A 19 -2.85 11.28 16.96
CA LEU A 19 -1.46 11.01 16.57
C LEU A 19 -1.30 11.02 15.05
N LYS A 20 -2.26 10.45 14.31
CA LYS A 20 -2.27 10.47 12.85
C LYS A 20 -2.39 11.90 12.32
N LEU A 21 -3.26 12.72 12.90
CA LEU A 21 -3.40 14.13 12.52
C LEU A 21 -2.13 14.93 12.82
N LEU A 22 -1.55 14.73 14.01
CA LEU A 22 -0.33 15.40 14.44
C LEU A 22 0.86 15.03 13.55
N ASP A 23 1.03 13.74 13.25
CA ASP A 23 2.09 13.25 12.38
C ASP A 23 1.95 13.81 10.95
N VAL A 24 0.74 13.78 10.38
CA VAL A 24 0.45 14.40 9.07
C VAL A 24 0.73 15.91 9.08
N ALA A 25 0.42 16.61 10.17
CA ALA A 25 0.68 18.04 10.29
C ALA A 25 2.19 18.33 10.38
N ILE A 26 2.89 17.61 11.26
CA ILE A 26 4.34 17.78 11.50
C ILE A 26 5.15 17.44 10.25
N GLN A 27 4.75 16.42 9.48
CA GLN A 27 5.44 16.06 8.24
C GLN A 27 5.40 17.17 7.18
N LYS A 28 4.40 18.07 7.23
CA LYS A 28 4.31 19.23 6.32
C LYS A 28 5.21 20.40 6.71
N LEU A 29 5.81 20.36 7.90
CA LEU A 29 6.71 21.42 8.36
C LEU A 29 8.10 21.28 7.72
N PRO A 30 8.83 22.41 7.56
CA PRO A 30 10.20 22.39 7.05
C PRO A 30 11.10 21.49 7.89
N THR A 31 11.91 20.68 7.20
CA THR A 31 12.93 19.87 7.84
C THR A 31 14.17 20.70 8.15
N VAL A 32 14.70 20.55 9.37
CA VAL A 32 15.90 21.21 9.87
C VAL A 32 17.03 20.19 10.00
N ARG A 33 18.17 20.50 9.38
CA ARG A 33 19.42 19.74 9.47
C ARG A 33 20.48 20.56 10.20
N LYS A 34 20.45 20.54 11.53
CA LYS A 34 21.31 21.37 12.40
C LYS A 34 21.54 20.68 13.73
N ASN A 35 22.54 21.19 14.46
CA ASN A 35 22.74 20.85 15.86
C ASN A 35 21.60 21.42 16.70
N LEU A 36 20.94 20.55 17.44
CA LEU A 36 19.88 20.87 18.39
C LEU A 36 20.36 20.60 19.80
N TRP A 37 19.77 21.34 20.73
CA TRP A 37 20.06 21.27 22.15
C TRP A 37 18.81 20.88 22.92
N ARG A 38 19.00 19.95 23.86
CA ARG A 38 17.97 19.51 24.80
C ARG A 38 18.59 19.25 26.16
N GLY A 39 17.81 19.44 27.22
CA GLY A 39 18.27 19.27 28.59
C GLY A 39 17.34 18.43 29.45
N VAL A 40 17.89 17.71 30.42
CA VAL A 40 17.13 17.11 31.53
C VAL A 40 17.80 17.44 32.86
N PRO A 41 17.04 17.71 33.94
CA PRO A 41 17.58 18.23 35.20
C PRO A 41 18.19 17.15 36.11
N ILE A 42 18.68 16.06 35.52
CA ILE A 42 19.28 14.92 36.22
C ILE A 42 20.46 14.39 35.40
N ASP A 43 21.45 13.83 36.06
CA ASP A 43 22.52 13.08 35.39
C ASP A 43 21.99 11.71 34.96
N ILE A 44 22.01 11.47 33.64
CA ILE A 44 21.65 10.19 33.01
C ILE A 44 22.76 9.66 32.11
N THR A 45 23.99 10.15 32.25
CA THR A 45 25.13 9.79 31.41
C THR A 45 25.41 8.28 31.37
N THR A 46 25.16 7.58 32.47
CA THR A 46 25.30 6.11 32.57
C THR A 46 24.44 5.34 31.59
N ASN A 47 23.36 5.93 31.07
CA ASN A 47 22.47 5.31 30.09
C ASN A 47 22.95 5.46 28.64
N PHE A 48 23.99 6.26 28.37
CA PHE A 48 24.43 6.61 27.01
C PHE A 48 25.91 6.29 26.82
N GLN A 49 26.19 5.01 26.59
CA GLN A 49 27.52 4.55 26.24
C GLN A 49 27.83 4.87 24.78
N LYS A 50 29.07 5.29 24.48
CA LYS A 50 29.51 5.56 23.11
C LYS A 50 29.27 4.36 22.20
N GLY A 51 28.73 4.62 21.01
CA GLY A 51 28.37 3.60 20.03
C GLY A 51 27.01 2.95 20.26
N ALA A 52 26.36 3.17 21.41
CA ALA A 52 25.01 2.67 21.63
C ALA A 52 24.02 3.34 20.68
N GLU A 53 23.08 2.55 20.18
CA GLU A 53 21.94 3.03 19.40
C GLU A 53 20.63 2.79 20.13
N PHE A 54 19.72 3.73 19.98
CA PHE A 54 18.41 3.65 20.62
C PHE A 54 17.38 4.49 19.88
N THR A 55 16.11 4.15 20.10
CA THR A 55 14.98 4.88 19.55
C THR A 55 14.47 5.92 20.53
N TRP A 56 14.34 7.16 20.07
CA TRP A 56 13.80 8.26 20.83
C TRP A 56 12.28 8.29 20.74
N TRP A 57 11.59 7.64 21.67
CA TRP A 57 10.12 7.52 21.60
C TRP A 57 9.33 8.77 22.01
N ALA A 58 9.99 9.83 22.48
CA ALA A 58 9.31 11.04 22.91
C ALA A 58 9.29 12.10 21.81
N MET A 59 8.13 12.72 21.57
CA MET A 59 8.12 14.01 20.87
C MET A 59 8.64 15.07 21.83
N ASN A 60 9.75 15.71 21.46
CA ASN A 60 10.41 16.69 22.31
C ASN A 60 10.68 17.98 21.54
N SER A 61 10.39 19.09 22.22
CA SER A 61 10.87 20.41 21.86
C SER A 61 12.38 20.52 22.16
N CYS A 62 13.12 21.02 21.18
CA CYS A 62 14.54 21.30 21.23
C CYS A 62 14.78 22.74 20.74
N SER A 63 15.94 23.30 21.08
CA SER A 63 16.35 24.61 20.59
C SER A 63 17.58 24.49 19.71
N THR A 64 17.75 25.40 18.75
CA THR A 64 19.02 25.57 18.04
C THR A 64 20.06 26.34 18.88
N SER A 65 19.71 26.82 20.08
CA SER A 65 20.59 27.57 20.97
C SER A 65 20.84 26.83 22.27
N ASP A 66 22.12 26.59 22.58
CA ASP A 66 22.54 25.98 23.83
C ASP A 66 22.27 26.89 25.03
N ASN A 67 22.49 28.21 24.89
CA ASN A 67 22.29 29.18 25.97
C ASN A 67 20.86 29.13 26.53
N ILE A 68 19.86 28.95 25.66
CA ILE A 68 18.46 28.84 26.08
C ILE A 68 18.27 27.61 26.96
N ILE A 69 18.80 26.46 26.54
CA ILE A 69 18.67 25.21 27.29
C ILE A 69 19.49 25.26 28.58
N LYS A 70 20.72 25.77 28.55
CA LYS A 70 21.61 25.88 29.72
C LYS A 70 21.00 26.75 30.82
N ASN A 71 20.29 27.83 30.46
CA ASN A 71 19.61 28.69 31.43
C ASN A 71 18.42 28.02 32.14
N LEU A 72 17.90 26.91 31.59
CA LEU A 72 16.80 26.14 32.17
C LEU A 72 17.30 24.98 33.06
N LEU A 73 18.62 24.77 33.12
CA LEU A 73 19.23 23.64 33.79
C LEU A 73 20.04 24.05 35.02
N GLY A 74 19.98 23.23 36.06
CA GLY A 74 20.81 23.35 37.26
C GLY A 74 22.12 22.56 37.16
N PRO A 75 22.97 22.63 38.20
CA PRO A 75 24.14 21.76 38.31
C PRO A 75 23.76 20.27 38.31
N ASN A 76 24.67 19.42 37.83
CA ASN A 76 24.49 17.95 37.70
C ASN A 76 23.33 17.54 36.80
N SER A 77 23.02 18.36 35.80
CA SER A 77 22.05 18.04 34.76
C SER A 77 22.73 17.50 33.51
N THR A 78 21.97 16.84 32.65
CA THR A 78 22.44 16.35 31.35
C THR A 78 21.98 17.29 30.23
N LEU A 79 22.95 17.77 29.46
CA LEU A 79 22.77 18.50 28.21
C LEU A 79 23.03 17.55 27.04
N PHE A 80 22.16 17.59 26.04
CA PHE A 80 22.29 16.85 24.80
C PHE A 80 22.66 17.81 23.68
N LEU A 81 23.76 17.50 22.98
CA LEU A 81 24.04 17.98 21.64
C LEU A 81 23.54 16.93 20.65
N ILE A 82 22.66 17.32 19.74
CA ILE A 82 21.98 16.39 18.82
C ILE A 82 22.24 16.85 17.38
N GLU A 83 22.98 16.07 16.60
CA GLU A 83 23.10 16.27 15.15
C GLU A 83 21.82 15.77 14.48
N ALA A 84 20.79 16.63 14.44
CA ALA A 84 19.50 16.28 13.87
C ALA A 84 19.50 16.43 12.36
N LYS A 85 18.89 15.46 11.68
CA LYS A 85 18.72 15.41 10.22
C LYS A 85 17.26 15.58 9.79
N ASN A 86 16.29 15.16 10.63
CA ASN A 86 14.86 15.26 10.35
C ASN A 86 14.07 16.10 11.37
N GLY A 87 14.73 17.01 12.09
CA GLY A 87 14.05 17.93 13.00
C GLY A 87 13.00 18.77 12.26
N LYS A 88 11.91 19.16 12.93
CA LYS A 88 10.81 19.91 12.33
C LYS A 88 10.73 21.31 12.90
N ASP A 89 10.91 22.31 12.05
CA ASP A 89 10.85 23.72 12.44
C ASP A 89 9.42 24.09 12.85
N ILE A 90 9.25 24.48 14.11
CA ILE A 90 7.98 25.01 14.62
C ILE A 90 8.12 26.47 15.10
N SER A 91 9.21 27.16 14.77
CA SER A 91 9.49 28.52 15.22
C SER A 91 8.33 29.50 14.95
N SER A 92 7.63 29.35 13.82
CA SER A 92 6.45 30.17 13.47
C SER A 92 5.21 29.89 14.33
N TYR A 93 5.20 28.80 15.08
CA TYR A 93 4.12 28.36 15.96
C TYR A 93 4.54 28.34 17.44
N ALA A 94 5.82 28.63 17.73
CA ALA A 94 6.38 28.59 19.06
C ALA A 94 5.76 29.69 19.93
N ASN A 95 5.39 29.33 21.16
CA ASN A 95 4.92 30.31 22.13
C ASN A 95 6.06 31.24 22.61
N CYS A 96 7.31 30.83 22.37
CA CYS A 96 8.53 31.57 22.65
C CYS A 96 9.32 31.81 21.34
N PRO A 97 9.08 32.91 20.61
CA PRO A 97 9.64 33.14 19.27
C PRO A 97 11.18 33.14 19.21
N ASN A 98 11.83 33.48 20.33
CA ASN A 98 13.28 33.57 20.41
C ASN A 98 13.98 32.21 20.58
N GLU A 99 13.22 31.12 20.75
CA GLU A 99 13.79 29.80 21.04
C GLU A 99 14.18 29.00 19.79
N ASN A 100 13.79 29.47 18.60
CA ASN A 100 13.97 28.75 17.33
C ASN A 100 13.62 27.27 17.50
N GLU A 101 12.40 27.04 17.96
CA GLU A 101 11.97 25.76 18.47
C GLU A 101 11.87 24.72 17.33
N VAL A 102 12.48 23.56 17.56
CA VAL A 102 12.50 22.44 16.63
C VAL A 102 11.96 21.21 17.34
N ILE A 103 11.00 20.54 16.73
CA ILE A 103 10.49 19.26 17.23
C ILE A 103 11.37 18.13 16.72
N LEU A 104 11.87 17.32 17.66
CA LEU A 104 12.33 15.96 17.40
C LEU A 104 11.14 15.01 17.48
N CYS A 105 10.89 14.29 16.39
CA CYS A 105 9.79 13.35 16.29
C CYS A 105 10.03 12.11 17.16
N SER A 106 8.94 11.50 17.63
CA SER A 106 9.02 10.18 18.24
C SER A 106 9.41 9.15 17.19
N GLY A 107 10.23 8.18 17.57
CA GLY A 107 10.73 7.14 16.67
C GLY A 107 12.05 7.51 15.98
N THR A 108 12.60 8.71 16.20
CA THR A 108 13.91 9.09 15.69
C THR A 108 15.00 8.21 16.31
N ARG A 109 15.89 7.67 15.49
CA ARG A 109 17.02 6.85 15.94
C ARG A 109 18.26 7.70 16.15
N PHE A 110 18.95 7.44 17.24
CA PHE A 110 20.21 8.10 17.55
C PHE A 110 21.29 7.09 17.85
N ARG A 111 22.51 7.45 17.45
CA ARG A 111 23.76 6.83 17.88
C ARG A 111 24.46 7.78 18.84
N VAL A 112 25.00 7.25 19.93
CA VAL A 112 25.86 8.01 20.84
C VAL A 112 27.25 8.15 20.21
N VAL A 113 27.67 9.37 19.89
CA VAL A 113 28.88 9.65 19.10
C VAL A 113 30.13 9.70 19.96
N SER A 114 30.01 10.30 21.14
CA SER A 114 31.11 10.48 22.08
C SER A 114 30.76 9.87 23.43
N ASP A 115 31.80 9.56 24.21
CA ASP A 115 31.60 9.36 25.63
C ASP A 115 30.99 10.64 26.24
N PRO A 116 30.16 10.51 27.29
CA PRO A 116 29.66 11.67 28.00
C PRO A 116 30.83 12.55 28.47
N LEU A 117 30.83 13.82 28.05
CA LEU A 117 31.85 14.78 28.42
C LEU A 117 31.42 15.49 29.70
N GLU A 118 32.34 15.63 30.65
CA GLU A 118 32.13 16.53 31.78
C GLU A 118 32.32 17.99 31.32
N GLN A 119 31.24 18.77 31.39
CA GLN A 119 31.27 20.22 31.14
C GLN A 119 30.72 20.95 32.37
N PRO A 120 31.51 21.16 33.42
CA PRO A 120 31.02 21.72 34.66
C PRO A 120 30.22 23.03 34.39
N PRO A 121 29.00 23.17 34.95
CA PRO A 121 28.36 22.33 35.97
C PRO A 121 27.47 21.18 35.44
N MET A 122 27.52 20.85 34.16
CA MET A 122 26.63 19.87 33.48
C MET A 122 27.40 18.72 32.84
N HIS A 123 26.69 17.66 32.47
CA HIS A 123 27.23 16.58 31.65
C HIS A 123 26.71 16.69 30.22
N LEU A 124 27.60 16.58 29.24
CA LEU A 124 27.25 16.69 27.82
C LEU A 124 27.23 15.31 27.16
N ILE A 125 26.11 14.97 26.50
CA ILE A 125 25.97 13.77 25.67
C ILE A 125 25.84 14.20 24.22
N HIS A 126 26.65 13.60 23.33
CA HIS A 126 26.58 13.85 21.89
C HIS A 126 25.84 12.72 21.17
N LEU A 127 24.74 13.07 20.51
CA LEU A 127 23.91 12.17 19.73
C LEU A 127 23.93 12.55 18.25
N GLN A 128 23.98 11.55 17.38
CA GLN A 128 23.83 11.72 15.94
C GLN A 128 22.58 11.00 15.45
N GLU A 129 21.74 11.71 14.68
CA GLU A 129 20.56 11.11 14.08
C GLU A 129 20.98 10.11 13.00
N VAL A 130 20.51 8.87 13.14
CA VAL A 130 20.78 7.79 12.19
C VAL A 130 19.71 7.82 11.11
N THR A 131 20.05 8.35 9.93
CA THR A 131 19.18 8.42 8.74
C THR A 131 19.52 7.36 7.73
N ASP A 132 18.53 6.97 6.94
CA ASP A 132 18.61 5.79 6.08
C ASP A 132 19.53 5.89 4.87
N ASP A 133 20.14 7.06 4.72
CA ASP A 133 21.08 7.41 3.66
C ASP A 133 22.56 7.15 4.02
N GLU A 134 22.87 6.72 5.25
CA GLU A 134 24.23 6.27 5.61
C GLU A 134 24.33 4.75 5.44
N GLU A 135 24.97 4.34 4.34
CA GLU A 135 25.44 2.98 4.06
C GLU A 135 26.37 2.49 5.17
N GLU A 136 25.80 1.92 6.23
CA GLU A 136 26.49 0.83 6.94
C GLU A 136 26.05 -0.49 6.30
N SER A 137 27.04 -1.19 5.75
CA SER A 137 26.88 -2.48 5.10
C SER A 137 26.07 -3.42 6.00
N PRO A 138 25.00 -4.03 5.49
CA PRO A 138 24.20 -4.92 6.31
C PRO A 138 25.00 -6.14 6.76
N SER A 139 24.62 -6.70 7.90
CA SER A 139 25.09 -8.02 8.35
C SER A 139 24.66 -9.07 7.32
N ILE A 140 25.57 -9.41 6.41
CA ILE A 140 25.38 -10.45 5.41
C ILE A 140 25.57 -11.80 6.07
N ALA A 141 24.49 -12.58 6.18
CA ALA A 141 24.58 -14.02 6.42
C ALA A 141 24.54 -14.72 5.05
N LEU A 142 25.69 -15.21 4.59
CA LEU A 142 25.81 -16.04 3.40
C LEU A 142 25.41 -17.47 3.73
N LYS A 143 24.40 -18.00 3.03
CA LYS A 143 24.04 -19.42 3.12
C LYS A 143 24.46 -20.11 1.82
N THR A 144 25.55 -20.87 1.88
CA THR A 144 26.01 -21.68 0.75
C THR A 144 25.04 -22.86 0.54
N MET A 145 24.42 -22.97 -0.62
CA MET A 145 23.74 -24.20 -1.03
C MET A 145 24.70 -25.06 -1.85
N THR A 146 24.99 -26.26 -1.35
CA THR A 146 25.71 -27.29 -2.09
C THR A 146 24.74 -27.97 -3.05
N THR A 147 24.86 -27.71 -4.35
CA THR A 147 24.11 -28.47 -5.36
C THR A 147 24.77 -29.84 -5.54
N THR A 148 24.03 -30.91 -5.25
CA THR A 148 24.46 -32.28 -5.54
C THR A 148 24.48 -32.49 -7.05
N LEU A 149 25.66 -32.60 -7.64
CA LEU A 149 25.81 -33.03 -9.04
C LEU A 149 25.55 -34.53 -9.11
N THR A 150 24.53 -34.94 -9.86
CA THR A 150 24.43 -36.31 -10.35
C THR A 150 25.47 -36.50 -11.46
N PRO A 151 26.36 -37.51 -11.38
CA PRO A 151 27.33 -37.74 -12.44
C PRO A 151 26.60 -38.26 -13.66
N THR A 152 26.58 -37.48 -14.75
CA THR A 152 26.20 -37.98 -16.06
C THR A 152 27.48 -38.44 -16.74
N THR A 153 27.49 -39.70 -17.15
CA THR A 153 28.64 -40.34 -17.79
C THR A 153 28.95 -39.72 -19.15
N ALA A 154 30.26 -39.62 -19.39
CA ALA A 154 30.98 -39.50 -20.66
C ALA A 154 31.04 -38.13 -21.37
N SER A 155 32.30 -37.65 -21.44
CA SER A 155 32.96 -37.12 -22.64
C SER A 155 32.44 -35.82 -23.24
N THR A 156 33.01 -34.70 -22.81
CA THR A 156 33.90 -33.81 -23.58
C THR A 156 34.20 -32.58 -22.72
N HIS A 157 35.45 -32.12 -22.73
CA HIS A 157 35.88 -30.95 -21.95
C HIS A 157 35.26 -29.67 -22.51
N THR A 158 34.09 -29.30 -22.00
CA THR A 158 33.64 -27.90 -21.93
C THR A 158 33.73 -27.45 -20.48
N PRO A 159 34.31 -26.27 -20.17
CA PRO A 159 34.28 -25.76 -18.82
C PRO A 159 32.82 -25.52 -18.44
N THR A 160 32.30 -26.36 -17.54
CA THR A 160 30.99 -26.19 -16.95
C THR A 160 31.04 -24.90 -16.13
N ASN A 161 30.47 -23.82 -16.65
CA ASN A 161 30.28 -22.59 -15.89
C ASN A 161 29.37 -22.91 -14.70
N VAL A 162 29.96 -23.06 -13.51
CA VAL A 162 29.21 -23.18 -12.28
C VAL A 162 28.64 -21.79 -12.00
N GLN A 163 27.36 -21.60 -12.30
CA GLN A 163 26.65 -20.39 -11.89
C GLN A 163 26.38 -20.52 -10.38
N ILE A 164 27.21 -19.89 -9.56
CA ILE A 164 27.01 -19.84 -8.11
C ILE A 164 25.91 -18.82 -7.84
N SER A 165 24.67 -19.27 -7.73
CA SER A 165 23.58 -18.43 -7.22
C SER A 165 23.74 -18.27 -5.70
N LEU A 166 24.37 -17.18 -5.28
CA LEU A 166 24.47 -16.82 -3.87
C LEU A 166 23.09 -16.37 -3.37
N ILE A 167 22.51 -17.14 -2.46
CA ILE A 167 21.32 -16.70 -1.70
C ILE A 167 21.82 -15.85 -0.54
N LEU A 168 21.46 -14.58 -0.58
CA LEU A 168 21.77 -13.61 0.47
C LEU A 168 20.58 -13.53 1.43
N ILE A 169 20.83 -13.64 2.73
CA ILE A 169 19.88 -13.18 3.75
C ILE A 169 20.36 -11.81 4.21
N HIS A 170 19.55 -10.79 3.95
CA HIS A 170 19.83 -9.41 4.28
C HIS A 170 18.64 -8.82 5.03
N THR A 171 18.85 -8.44 6.29
CA THR A 171 17.91 -7.58 7.00
C THR A 171 18.43 -6.16 6.93
N ASP A 172 17.62 -5.24 6.43
CA ASP A 172 17.93 -3.83 6.43
C ASP A 172 17.56 -3.17 7.76
N ARG A 173 18.03 -1.94 7.90
CA ARG A 173 17.83 -1.07 9.05
C ARG A 173 16.37 -0.70 9.34
N TRP A 174 15.43 -0.89 8.40
CA TRP A 174 14.01 -0.69 8.65
C TRP A 174 13.34 -1.96 9.17
N GLY A 175 14.04 -3.10 9.14
CA GLY A 175 13.50 -4.40 9.49
C GLY A 175 12.93 -5.15 8.28
N ASN A 176 13.14 -4.66 7.05
CA ASN A 176 12.84 -5.47 5.88
C ASN A 176 13.89 -6.57 5.76
N ARG A 177 13.46 -7.79 5.47
CA ARG A 177 14.33 -8.95 5.31
C ARG A 177 14.18 -9.50 3.91
N TYR A 178 15.26 -9.41 3.13
CA TYR A 178 15.40 -10.05 1.84
C TYR A 178 16.10 -11.40 1.98
N GLU A 179 15.58 -12.41 1.30
CA GLU A 179 16.23 -13.70 1.08
C GLU A 179 16.15 -14.02 -0.41
N GLY A 180 17.28 -14.01 -1.13
CA GLY A 180 17.25 -14.31 -2.56
C GLY A 180 18.56 -14.09 -3.29
N GLU A 181 18.48 -14.24 -4.60
CA GLU A 181 19.58 -14.02 -5.53
C GLU A 181 19.97 -12.53 -5.60
N MET A 182 21.26 -12.26 -5.83
CA MET A 182 21.82 -10.91 -5.94
C MET A 182 22.79 -10.86 -7.12
N LYS A 183 22.84 -9.71 -7.79
CA LYS A 183 23.79 -9.42 -8.87
C LYS A 183 24.27 -7.98 -8.74
N ASP A 184 25.59 -7.77 -8.72
CA ASP A 184 26.22 -6.44 -8.63
C ASP A 184 25.70 -5.59 -7.45
N GLY A 185 25.48 -6.23 -6.30
CA GLY A 185 24.96 -5.58 -5.09
C GLY A 185 23.45 -5.30 -5.09
N LYS A 186 22.73 -5.61 -6.16
CA LYS A 186 21.29 -5.42 -6.30
C LYS A 186 20.52 -6.74 -6.29
N LYS A 187 19.25 -6.72 -5.89
CA LYS A 187 18.35 -7.89 -5.98
C LYS A 187 18.13 -8.25 -7.44
N HIS A 188 18.29 -9.52 -7.77
CA HIS A 188 18.18 -10.01 -9.14
C HIS A 188 17.81 -11.49 -9.12
N GLY A 189 17.02 -11.98 -10.08
CA GLY A 189 16.58 -13.39 -10.08
C GLY A 189 15.43 -13.62 -9.10
N LYS A 190 15.35 -14.80 -8.47
CA LYS A 190 14.29 -15.10 -7.50
C LYS A 190 14.64 -14.58 -6.11
N GLY A 191 13.64 -14.01 -5.44
CA GLY A 191 13.80 -13.57 -4.06
C GLY A 191 12.49 -13.51 -3.27
N HIS A 192 12.65 -13.50 -1.96
CA HIS A 192 11.62 -13.30 -0.96
C HIS A 192 11.94 -12.04 -0.15
N MET A 193 10.93 -11.24 0.15
CA MET A 193 11.02 -10.03 0.96
C MET A 193 9.94 -10.07 2.02
N ASP A 194 10.32 -10.00 3.29
CA ASP A 194 9.45 -9.60 4.39
C ASP A 194 9.66 -8.11 4.63
N PHE A 195 8.64 -7.28 4.46
CA PHE A 195 8.73 -5.85 4.73
C PHE A 195 8.40 -5.56 6.20
N ALA A 196 9.01 -4.51 6.75
CA ALA A 196 8.82 -4.08 8.13
C ALA A 196 7.38 -3.62 8.43
N ASN A 197 6.65 -3.16 7.41
CA ASN A 197 5.25 -2.79 7.51
C ASN A 197 4.31 -4.02 7.58
N GLY A 198 4.85 -5.23 7.44
CA GLY A 198 4.11 -6.50 7.44
C GLY A 198 3.77 -7.04 6.06
N ASP A 199 4.00 -6.27 4.99
CA ASP A 199 3.87 -6.76 3.62
C ASP A 199 4.92 -7.84 3.32
N LYS A 200 4.68 -8.65 2.31
CA LYS A 200 5.60 -9.69 1.85
C LYS A 200 5.56 -9.80 0.35
N TYR A 201 6.70 -10.10 -0.26
CA TYR A 201 6.77 -10.43 -1.68
C TYR A 201 7.63 -11.67 -1.92
N THR A 202 7.23 -12.52 -2.85
CA THR A 202 8.04 -13.62 -3.37
C THR A 202 7.92 -13.64 -4.88
N GLY A 203 9.03 -13.51 -5.60
CA GLY A 203 8.99 -13.49 -7.06
C GLY A 203 10.29 -13.07 -7.73
N ASP A 204 10.19 -12.62 -8.98
CA ASP A 204 11.34 -12.18 -9.77
C ASP A 204 11.74 -10.74 -9.46
N TYR A 205 13.05 -10.49 -9.53
CA TYR A 205 13.71 -9.20 -9.40
C TYR A 205 14.68 -8.95 -10.56
N ILE A 206 14.78 -7.70 -11.00
CA ILE A 206 15.87 -7.20 -11.86
C ILE A 206 16.31 -5.84 -11.30
N GLU A 207 17.56 -5.75 -10.85
CA GLU A 207 18.17 -4.50 -10.36
C GLU A 207 17.31 -3.81 -9.29
N ASP A 208 16.99 -4.54 -8.22
CA ASP A 208 16.12 -4.13 -7.11
C ASP A 208 14.63 -3.98 -7.42
N ASN A 209 14.24 -3.98 -8.70
CA ASN A 209 12.84 -3.87 -9.09
C ASN A 209 12.15 -5.23 -9.15
N ILE A 210 10.97 -5.32 -8.54
CA ILE A 210 10.02 -6.40 -8.71
C ILE A 210 9.57 -6.44 -10.19
N THR A 211 9.67 -7.62 -10.80
CA THR A 211 9.36 -7.86 -12.20
C THR A 211 8.87 -9.30 -12.39
N GLY A 212 8.62 -9.73 -13.63
CA GLY A 212 8.32 -11.13 -13.95
C GLY A 212 7.07 -11.64 -13.23
N GLN A 213 7.15 -12.80 -12.60
CA GLN A 213 6.07 -13.40 -11.83
C GLN A 213 6.34 -13.24 -10.33
N GLY A 214 5.29 -12.92 -9.57
CA GLY A 214 5.42 -12.80 -8.13
C GLY A 214 4.10 -12.78 -7.36
N VAL A 215 4.20 -13.10 -6.08
CA VAL A 215 3.12 -13.05 -5.11
C VAL A 215 3.44 -11.97 -4.10
N TYR A 216 2.53 -11.01 -3.93
CA TYR A 216 2.60 -9.97 -2.92
C TYR A 216 1.47 -10.15 -1.92
N ILE A 217 1.80 -10.31 -0.64
CA ILE A 217 0.84 -10.41 0.46
C ILE A 217 0.94 -9.12 1.25
N TYR A 218 -0.15 -8.36 1.30
CA TYR A 218 -0.21 -7.12 2.03
C TYR A 218 -0.41 -7.39 3.53
N ALA A 219 -0.02 -6.45 4.39
CA ALA A 219 -0.16 -6.54 5.84
C ALA A 219 -1.62 -6.69 6.30
N ASN A 220 -2.57 -6.26 5.48
CA ASN A 220 -4.02 -6.46 5.69
C ASN A 220 -4.52 -7.84 5.21
N SER A 221 -3.63 -8.77 4.86
CA SER A 221 -3.90 -10.09 4.26
C SER A 221 -4.45 -10.10 2.85
N ALA A 222 -4.59 -8.93 2.19
CA ALA A 222 -4.85 -8.92 0.75
C ALA A 222 -3.67 -9.58 0.02
N ARG A 223 -3.92 -10.11 -1.18
CA ARG A 223 -2.92 -10.86 -1.93
C ARG A 223 -3.02 -10.56 -3.42
N TYR A 224 -1.91 -10.20 -4.04
CA TYR A 224 -1.77 -10.21 -5.48
C TYR A 224 -0.86 -11.35 -5.92
N GLU A 225 -1.25 -12.07 -6.96
CA GLU A 225 -0.42 -13.06 -7.64
C GLU A 225 -0.50 -12.84 -9.13
N GLY A 226 0.65 -12.64 -9.77
CA GLY A 226 0.70 -12.51 -11.22
C GLY A 226 1.94 -11.79 -11.69
N GLN A 227 1.79 -11.16 -12.84
CA GLN A 227 2.87 -10.48 -13.53
C GLN A 227 3.16 -9.10 -12.91
N TRP A 228 4.43 -8.72 -12.94
CA TRP A 228 4.97 -7.46 -12.43
C TRP A 228 5.91 -6.83 -13.44
N LYS A 229 5.99 -5.50 -13.41
CA LYS A 229 6.96 -4.73 -14.18
C LYS A 229 7.26 -3.43 -13.43
N ASP A 230 8.54 -3.16 -13.20
CA ASP A 230 9.03 -1.93 -12.57
C ASP A 230 8.30 -1.60 -11.25
N ASN A 231 8.17 -2.61 -10.37
CA ASN A 231 7.47 -2.57 -9.08
C ASN A 231 5.94 -2.37 -9.14
N LYS A 232 5.34 -2.41 -10.34
CA LYS A 232 3.89 -2.29 -10.52
C LYS A 232 3.29 -3.59 -11.02
N LYS A 233 2.03 -3.85 -10.66
CA LYS A 233 1.23 -4.95 -11.23
C LYS A 233 1.07 -4.71 -12.73
N HIS A 234 1.33 -5.73 -13.53
CA HIS A 234 1.31 -5.65 -14.98
C HIS A 234 0.87 -6.98 -15.59
N GLY A 235 0.38 -6.99 -16.84
CA GLY A 235 0.02 -8.24 -17.51
C GLY A 235 -1.14 -8.98 -16.85
N LYS A 236 -1.07 -10.31 -16.75
CA LYS A 236 -2.12 -11.13 -16.12
C LYS A 236 -1.86 -11.28 -14.62
N GLY A 237 -2.91 -11.14 -13.81
CA GLY A 237 -2.81 -11.38 -12.37
C GLY A 237 -4.17 -11.47 -11.66
N GLN A 238 -4.13 -12.06 -10.47
CA GLN A 238 -5.23 -12.17 -9.53
C GLN A 238 -4.97 -11.29 -8.31
N MET A 239 -5.97 -10.52 -7.90
CA MET A 239 -6.00 -9.77 -6.65
C MET A 239 -7.13 -10.30 -5.77
N ASP A 240 -6.78 -10.90 -4.65
CA ASP A 240 -7.68 -11.25 -3.55
C ASP A 240 -7.64 -10.09 -2.54
N PHE A 241 -8.71 -9.29 -2.42
CA PHE A 241 -8.75 -8.19 -1.45
C PHE A 241 -9.12 -8.71 -0.05
N ASP A 242 -10.03 -9.68 -0.01
CA ASP A 242 -10.42 -10.48 1.15
C ASP A 242 -10.98 -11.84 0.68
N SER A 243 -11.67 -12.59 1.55
CA SER A 243 -12.26 -13.88 1.19
C SER A 243 -13.41 -13.81 0.17
N SER A 244 -14.04 -12.64 0.03
CA SER A 244 -15.25 -12.41 -0.77
C SER A 244 -15.03 -11.57 -2.02
N ILE A 245 -13.97 -10.74 -2.05
CA ILE A 245 -13.70 -9.81 -3.15
C ILE A 245 -12.44 -10.24 -3.91
N LYS A 246 -12.60 -10.52 -5.21
CA LYS A 246 -11.51 -11.00 -6.07
C LYS A 246 -11.56 -10.34 -7.44
N TYR A 247 -10.40 -10.08 -8.02
CA TYR A 247 -10.25 -9.73 -9.43
C TYR A 247 -9.24 -10.64 -10.09
N ILE A 248 -9.54 -11.14 -11.29
CA ILE A 248 -8.64 -11.93 -12.12
C ILE A 248 -8.66 -11.33 -13.52
N GLY A 249 -7.55 -10.81 -14.03
CA GLY A 249 -7.57 -10.18 -15.35
C GLY A 249 -6.28 -9.48 -15.74
N ASP A 250 -6.42 -8.57 -16.70
CA ASP A 250 -5.33 -7.73 -17.20
C ASP A 250 -5.05 -6.52 -16.28
N TRP A 251 -3.76 -6.18 -16.20
CA TRP A 251 -3.21 -5.09 -15.41
C TRP A 251 -2.20 -4.29 -16.23
N ILE A 252 -2.23 -2.96 -16.10
CA ILE A 252 -1.17 -2.06 -16.59
C ILE A 252 -0.93 -1.01 -15.51
N GLU A 253 0.30 -0.98 -14.99
CA GLU A 253 0.74 0.01 -14.00
C GLU A 253 -0.24 0.14 -12.82
N ASP A 254 -0.51 -0.99 -12.16
CA ASP A 254 -1.44 -1.11 -11.03
C ASP A 254 -2.94 -0.92 -11.34
N ASN A 255 -3.29 -0.60 -12.58
CA ASN A 255 -4.68 -0.43 -13.00
C ASN A 255 -5.23 -1.68 -13.67
N ARG A 256 -6.45 -2.07 -13.29
CA ARG A 256 -7.25 -3.08 -14.01
C ARG A 256 -7.65 -2.51 -15.37
N VAL A 257 -7.30 -3.25 -16.42
CA VAL A 257 -7.58 -2.90 -17.82
C VAL A 257 -8.00 -4.17 -18.57
N GLY A 258 -8.26 -4.07 -19.88
CA GLY A 258 -8.39 -5.27 -20.72
C GLY A 258 -9.57 -6.15 -20.33
N GLN A 259 -9.38 -7.47 -20.29
CA GLN A 259 -10.41 -8.43 -19.88
C GLN A 259 -10.19 -8.86 -18.42
N GLY A 260 -11.27 -9.03 -17.67
CA GLY A 260 -11.20 -9.53 -16.31
C GLY A 260 -12.50 -10.08 -15.76
N ILE A 261 -12.38 -10.78 -14.63
CA ILE A 261 -13.46 -11.29 -13.81
C ILE A 261 -13.36 -10.58 -12.46
N HIS A 262 -14.47 -10.01 -11.99
CA HIS A 262 -14.58 -9.34 -10.69
C HIS A 262 -15.68 -10.02 -9.89
N LEU A 263 -15.31 -10.60 -8.74
CA LEU A 263 -16.23 -11.09 -7.73
C LEU A 263 -16.46 -9.98 -6.71
N CYS A 264 -17.70 -9.52 -6.64
CA CYS A 264 -18.14 -8.45 -5.75
C CYS A 264 -18.38 -8.97 -4.32
N PRO A 265 -18.31 -8.09 -3.30
CA PRO A 265 -18.54 -8.51 -1.91
C PRO A 265 -19.93 -9.10 -1.64
N ASN A 266 -20.93 -8.72 -2.44
CA ASN A 266 -22.28 -9.28 -2.35
C ASN A 266 -22.42 -10.66 -3.02
N GLY A 267 -21.35 -11.16 -3.67
CA GLY A 267 -21.29 -12.43 -4.40
C GLY A 267 -21.58 -12.30 -5.90
N ASP A 268 -21.93 -11.10 -6.40
CA ASP A 268 -22.15 -10.90 -7.84
C ASP A 268 -20.84 -11.11 -8.61
N ARG A 269 -20.93 -11.66 -9.81
CA ARG A 269 -19.78 -11.93 -10.67
C ARG A 269 -19.89 -11.14 -11.95
N TYR A 270 -18.97 -10.21 -12.18
CA TYR A 270 -18.78 -9.54 -13.46
C TYR A 270 -17.67 -10.24 -14.26
N GLU A 271 -17.88 -10.41 -15.55
CA GLU A 271 -16.87 -10.85 -16.53
C GLU A 271 -16.95 -9.97 -17.77
N GLY A 272 -15.87 -9.29 -18.10
CA GLY A 272 -15.84 -8.38 -19.24
C GLY A 272 -14.67 -7.43 -19.25
N GLN A 273 -14.85 -6.31 -19.95
CA GLN A 273 -13.80 -5.34 -20.16
C GLN A 273 -13.63 -4.37 -18.98
N PHE A 274 -12.39 -3.98 -18.71
CA PHE A 274 -12.02 -2.98 -17.71
C PHE A 274 -11.22 -1.84 -18.33
N LYS A 275 -11.41 -0.65 -17.77
CA LYS A 275 -10.60 0.55 -18.06
C LYS A 275 -10.48 1.38 -16.79
N ASP A 276 -9.27 1.79 -16.45
CA ASP A 276 -8.98 2.67 -15.29
C ASP A 276 -9.65 2.17 -14.00
N ASN A 277 -9.55 0.86 -13.74
CA ASN A 277 -10.16 0.17 -12.60
C ASN A 277 -11.69 0.10 -12.60
N LYS A 278 -12.39 0.33 -13.72
CA LYS A 278 -13.86 0.25 -13.79
C LYS A 278 -14.32 -0.67 -14.91
N GLU A 279 -15.48 -1.30 -14.74
CA GLU A 279 -16.14 -2.04 -15.80
C GLU A 279 -16.41 -1.09 -16.98
N HIS A 280 -16.06 -1.54 -18.18
CA HIS A 280 -16.12 -0.74 -19.40
C HIS A 280 -16.41 -1.67 -20.58
N GLY A 281 -16.78 -1.12 -21.74
CA GLY A 281 -16.95 -1.90 -22.96
C GLY A 281 -18.03 -3.00 -22.82
N LYS A 282 -17.79 -4.20 -23.34
CA LYS A 282 -18.73 -5.33 -23.25
C LYS A 282 -18.45 -6.18 -22.02
N GLY A 283 -19.50 -6.63 -21.35
CA GLY A 283 -19.40 -7.56 -20.22
C GLY A 283 -20.72 -8.16 -19.78
N GLN A 284 -20.62 -9.20 -18.96
CA GLN A 284 -21.74 -9.90 -18.33
C GLN A 284 -21.64 -9.79 -16.81
N THR A 285 -22.77 -9.59 -16.14
CA THR A 285 -22.90 -9.75 -14.69
C THR A 285 -23.87 -10.88 -14.40
N ASP A 286 -23.42 -11.85 -13.62
CA ASP A 286 -24.23 -12.86 -12.98
C ASP A 286 -24.53 -12.40 -11.55
N PHE A 287 -25.80 -12.14 -11.26
CA PHE A 287 -26.22 -11.64 -9.94
C PHE A 287 -26.55 -12.82 -9.02
N VAL A 288 -26.29 -12.66 -7.72
CA VAL A 288 -26.59 -13.71 -6.72
C VAL A 288 -28.08 -14.04 -6.64
N ASN A 289 -28.95 -13.07 -6.94
CA ASN A 289 -30.39 -13.28 -7.00
C ASN A 289 -30.84 -14.14 -8.20
N GLY A 290 -29.92 -14.55 -9.08
CA GLY A 290 -30.18 -15.34 -10.28
C GLY A 290 -30.45 -14.52 -11.54
N ASP A 291 -30.49 -13.19 -11.44
CA ASP A 291 -30.58 -12.32 -12.61
C ASP A 291 -29.25 -12.36 -13.38
N LYS A 292 -29.28 -12.00 -14.67
CA LYS A 292 -28.10 -11.89 -15.52
C LYS A 292 -28.22 -10.67 -16.42
N TYR A 293 -27.15 -9.90 -16.55
CA TYR A 293 -27.04 -8.85 -17.56
C TYR A 293 -25.89 -9.15 -18.52
N THR A 294 -26.07 -8.90 -19.81
CA THR A 294 -25.02 -8.95 -20.83
C THR A 294 -25.17 -7.73 -21.74
N GLY A 295 -24.18 -6.85 -21.78
CA GLY A 295 -24.31 -5.63 -22.57
C GLY A 295 -23.10 -4.71 -22.45
N HIS A 296 -23.31 -3.42 -22.73
CA HIS A 296 -22.26 -2.42 -22.67
C HIS A 296 -22.21 -1.72 -21.31
N TRP A 297 -21.02 -1.26 -20.97
CA TRP A 297 -20.64 -0.62 -19.71
C TRP A 297 -19.77 0.60 -19.98
N ILE A 298 -19.99 1.68 -19.24
CA ILE A 298 -19.07 2.82 -19.16
C ILE A 298 -18.94 3.19 -17.69
N ASN A 299 -17.72 3.12 -17.16
CA ASN A 299 -17.41 3.56 -15.80
C ASN A 299 -18.28 2.88 -14.74
N SER A 300 -18.47 1.56 -14.86
CA SER A 300 -19.32 0.74 -13.98
C SER A 300 -20.83 0.89 -14.17
N ASP A 301 -21.28 1.71 -15.13
CA ASP A 301 -22.70 1.87 -15.44
C ASP A 301 -23.10 1.15 -16.72
N ARG A 302 -24.20 0.41 -16.66
CA ARG A 302 -24.82 -0.20 -17.85
C ARG A 302 -25.29 0.88 -18.80
N THR A 303 -24.92 0.74 -20.06
CA THR A 303 -25.20 1.71 -21.13
C THR A 303 -25.36 1.00 -22.47
N GLY A 304 -25.81 1.71 -23.50
CA GLY A 304 -25.91 1.18 -24.86
C GLY A 304 -26.89 -0.01 -24.95
N GLN A 305 -26.62 -0.97 -25.83
CA GLN A 305 -27.47 -2.17 -25.96
C GLN A 305 -27.10 -3.22 -24.91
N GLY A 306 -28.11 -3.86 -24.32
CA GLY A 306 -27.93 -4.96 -23.38
C GLY A 306 -29.16 -5.84 -23.20
N LEU A 307 -28.90 -7.11 -22.87
CA LEU A 307 -29.87 -8.14 -22.51
C LEU A 307 -29.84 -8.34 -20.99
N TYR A 308 -31.00 -8.27 -20.35
CA TYR A 308 -31.20 -8.57 -18.94
C TYR A 308 -32.18 -9.72 -18.81
N ILE A 309 -31.73 -10.83 -18.24
CA ILE A 309 -32.54 -12.01 -17.95
C ILE A 309 -32.82 -11.99 -16.45
N PHE A 310 -34.10 -11.91 -16.11
CA PHE A 310 -34.53 -11.97 -14.73
C PHE A 310 -34.59 -13.43 -14.26
N SER A 311 -34.34 -13.64 -12.97
CA SER A 311 -34.42 -14.93 -12.29
C SER A 311 -35.81 -15.60 -12.42
N ASN A 312 -36.87 -14.81 -12.60
CA ASN A 312 -38.22 -15.30 -12.87
C ASN A 312 -38.44 -15.78 -14.33
N GLY A 313 -37.44 -15.66 -15.20
CA GLY A 313 -37.49 -16.04 -16.62
C GLY A 313 -37.86 -14.91 -17.59
N ASP A 314 -38.26 -13.74 -17.10
CA ASP A 314 -38.49 -12.56 -17.93
C ASP A 314 -37.17 -12.12 -18.59
N ARG A 315 -37.27 -11.44 -19.75
CA ARG A 315 -36.12 -10.97 -20.51
C ARG A 315 -36.38 -9.57 -21.04
N TYR A 316 -35.41 -8.69 -20.86
CA TYR A 316 -35.38 -7.36 -21.47
C TYR A 316 -34.19 -7.24 -22.40
N GLU A 317 -34.42 -6.90 -23.65
CA GLU A 317 -33.37 -6.57 -24.63
C GLU A 317 -33.60 -5.16 -25.16
N GLY A 318 -32.64 -4.25 -24.96
CA GLY A 318 -32.80 -2.89 -25.43
C GLY A 318 -31.72 -1.94 -24.95
N GLN A 319 -32.02 -0.65 -25.07
CA GLN A 319 -31.11 0.42 -24.70
C GLN A 319 -31.06 0.64 -23.18
N TRP A 320 -29.87 0.96 -22.69
CA TRP A 320 -29.56 1.26 -21.30
C TRP A 320 -28.85 2.61 -21.23
N LYS A 321 -29.09 3.33 -20.13
CA LYS A 321 -28.40 4.56 -19.77
C LYS A 321 -28.37 4.66 -18.25
N ASP A 322 -27.18 4.90 -17.68
CA ASP A 322 -26.98 5.12 -16.24
C ASP A 322 -27.67 4.04 -15.38
N ASN A 323 -27.47 2.76 -15.75
CA ASN A 323 -28.08 1.59 -15.11
C ASN A 323 -29.60 1.45 -15.24
N LYS A 324 -30.25 2.23 -16.12
CA LYS A 324 -31.70 2.19 -16.34
C LYS A 324 -32.01 1.83 -17.80
N ARG A 325 -33.11 1.09 -18.00
CA ARG A 325 -33.69 0.88 -19.33
C ARG A 325 -34.10 2.24 -19.90
N HIS A 326 -33.70 2.50 -21.13
CA HIS A 326 -33.88 3.78 -21.82
C HIS A 326 -34.11 3.52 -23.31
N GLY A 327 -34.67 4.47 -24.05
CA GLY A 327 -34.88 4.35 -25.50
C GLY A 327 -35.71 3.12 -25.91
N LYS A 328 -35.43 2.54 -27.07
CA LYS A 328 -36.18 1.38 -27.58
C LYS A 328 -35.76 0.09 -26.87
N GLY A 329 -36.75 -0.75 -26.52
CA GLY A 329 -36.49 -2.08 -25.99
C GLY A 329 -37.67 -3.04 -26.12
N ASN A 330 -37.34 -4.33 -26.00
CA ASN A 330 -38.23 -5.47 -26.04
C ASN A 330 -38.22 -6.16 -24.67
N MET A 331 -39.39 -6.52 -24.17
CA MET A 331 -39.59 -7.25 -22.93
C MET A 331 -40.39 -8.52 -23.24
N ASP A 332 -39.75 -9.67 -23.15
CA ASP A 332 -40.38 -10.99 -23.23
C ASP A 332 -40.64 -11.48 -21.80
N PHE A 333 -41.91 -11.65 -21.45
CA PHE A 333 -42.31 -12.15 -20.14
C PHE A 333 -42.35 -13.68 -20.15
N ALA A 334 -42.00 -14.32 -19.03
CA ALA A 334 -42.11 -15.76 -18.85
C ALA A 334 -43.54 -16.28 -19.06
N SER A 335 -44.55 -15.40 -18.90
CA SER A 335 -45.95 -15.69 -19.22
C SER A 335 -46.25 -15.88 -20.71
N GLY A 336 -45.30 -15.58 -21.60
CA GLY A 336 -45.48 -15.56 -23.06
C GLY A 336 -45.94 -14.20 -23.61
N THR A 337 -46.24 -13.24 -22.74
CA THR A 337 -46.53 -11.86 -23.16
C THR A 337 -45.25 -11.18 -23.66
N LYS A 338 -45.36 -10.32 -24.66
CA LYS A 338 -44.26 -9.52 -25.21
C LYS A 338 -44.62 -8.05 -25.23
N TYR A 339 -43.67 -7.17 -24.95
CA TYR A 339 -43.82 -5.73 -25.10
C TYR A 339 -42.63 -5.15 -25.85
N THR A 340 -42.89 -4.35 -26.88
CA THR A 340 -41.86 -3.60 -27.63
C THR A 340 -42.23 -2.12 -27.58
N GLY A 341 -41.34 -1.25 -27.11
CA GLY A 341 -41.64 0.19 -27.05
C GLY A 341 -40.51 1.05 -26.51
N ASP A 342 -40.81 2.32 -26.26
CA ASP A 342 -39.86 3.26 -25.65
C ASP A 342 -39.83 3.13 -24.12
N TYR A 343 -38.67 3.47 -23.56
CA TYR A 343 -38.39 3.53 -22.14
C TYR A 343 -37.69 4.84 -21.78
N ILE A 344 -38.04 5.42 -20.64
CA ILE A 344 -37.30 6.50 -19.99
C ILE A 344 -37.16 6.12 -18.52
N ASP A 345 -35.92 5.99 -18.06
CA ASP A 345 -35.58 5.72 -16.65
C ASP A 345 -36.36 4.53 -16.05
N ASN A 346 -36.27 3.38 -16.71
CA ASN A 346 -36.98 2.13 -16.39
C ASN A 346 -38.50 2.12 -16.60
N LYS A 347 -39.12 3.26 -16.91
CA LYS A 347 -40.57 3.37 -17.16
C LYS A 347 -40.85 3.28 -18.66
N ARG A 348 -41.95 2.62 -19.03
CA ARG A 348 -42.45 2.64 -20.40
C ARG A 348 -42.82 4.08 -20.76
N ALA A 349 -42.46 4.51 -21.95
CA ALA A 349 -42.69 5.84 -22.49
C ALA A 349 -43.12 5.72 -23.96
N GLY A 350 -43.51 6.83 -24.58
CA GLY A 350 -43.72 6.91 -26.02
C GLY A 350 -44.70 5.88 -26.56
N GLN A 351 -44.41 5.31 -27.73
CA GLN A 351 -45.25 4.28 -28.35
C GLN A 351 -44.76 2.89 -27.97
N GLY A 352 -45.70 1.98 -27.71
CA GLY A 352 -45.38 0.58 -27.45
C GLY A 352 -46.47 -0.39 -27.89
N VAL A 353 -46.08 -1.60 -28.25
CA VAL A 353 -46.95 -2.69 -28.70
C VAL A 353 -46.81 -3.84 -27.69
N CYS A 354 -47.94 -4.32 -27.16
CA CYS A 354 -48.01 -5.51 -26.32
C CYS A 354 -48.68 -6.64 -27.12
N ILE A 355 -48.09 -7.83 -27.12
CA ILE A 355 -48.67 -9.06 -27.66
C ILE A 355 -48.83 -10.03 -26.50
N TYR A 356 -50.05 -10.37 -26.14
CA TYR A 356 -50.35 -11.28 -25.04
C TYR A 356 -50.14 -12.73 -25.46
N ALA A 357 -50.04 -13.63 -24.48
CA ALA A 357 -49.81 -15.06 -24.72
C ALA A 357 -50.90 -15.73 -25.59
N ASN A 358 -52.13 -15.19 -25.58
CA ASN A 358 -53.25 -15.64 -26.40
C ASN A 358 -53.23 -15.06 -27.84
N GLY A 359 -52.24 -14.23 -28.17
CA GLY A 359 -52.08 -13.58 -29.47
C GLY A 359 -52.73 -12.20 -29.59
N ASP A 360 -53.45 -11.73 -28.57
CA ASP A 360 -54.06 -10.40 -28.59
C ASP A 360 -52.99 -9.31 -28.67
N ARG A 361 -53.25 -8.29 -29.48
CA ARG A 361 -52.33 -7.18 -29.72
C ARG A 361 -52.92 -5.87 -29.22
N TYR A 362 -52.15 -5.15 -28.41
CA TYR A 362 -52.53 -3.84 -27.86
C TYR A 362 -51.46 -2.80 -28.16
N GLU A 363 -51.86 -1.67 -28.72
CA GLU A 363 -51.00 -0.51 -28.93
C GLU A 363 -51.23 0.53 -27.83
N SER A 364 -50.13 1.08 -27.31
CA SER A 364 -50.12 2.05 -26.22
C SER A 364 -49.33 3.29 -26.62
N ARG A 365 -49.74 4.43 -26.08
CA ARG A 365 -49.01 5.70 -26.17
C ARG A 365 -48.94 6.32 -24.78
N TYR A 366 -47.78 6.22 -24.15
CA TYR A 366 -47.48 6.85 -22.87
C TYR A 366 -47.02 8.29 -23.10
N LEU A 367 -47.55 9.21 -22.29
CA LEU A 367 -47.21 10.64 -22.33
C LEU A 367 -45.87 10.92 -21.63
#